data_AF-A0AAX3XBC3-F1
#
_entry.id   AF-A0AAX3XBC3-F1
#
_cell.length_a   1.000
_cell.length_b   1.000
_cell.length_c   1.000
_cell.angle_alpha   90.00
_cell.angle_beta   90.00
_cell.angle_gamma   90.00
#
_symmetry.space_group_name_H-M   'P 1'
#
loop_
_entity.id
_entity.type
_entity.pdbx_description
1 polymer ?
#
loop_
_entity_poly.entity_id
_entity_poly.type
_entity_poly.pdbx_seq_one_letter_code
_entity_poly.pdbx_strand_id
1 'polypeptide(L)' 'MPKKTYTDEFKTDAVNYYYDSGLSINITAKKLGVSVSALRKWIKLSKKDGSV' A
#
# COMPACT_ATOMS: atom_id res chain seq x y z
N MET A 1 -17.68 12.92 -11.67
CA MET A 1 -16.96 11.67 -11.99
C MET A 1 -16.54 11.02 -10.68
N PRO A 2 -16.95 9.79 -10.36
CA PRO A 2 -16.49 9.16 -9.14
C PRO A 2 -14.98 8.94 -9.29
N LYS A 3 -14.20 9.53 -8.38
CA LYS A 3 -12.76 9.31 -8.36
C LYS A 3 -12.56 7.80 -8.22
N LYS A 4 -11.86 7.16 -9.18
CA LYS A 4 -11.35 5.79 -9.03
C LYS A 4 -10.31 5.81 -7.90
N THR A 5 -10.78 5.90 -6.67
CA THR A 5 -9.94 5.80 -5.47
C THR A 5 -9.83 4.34 -5.12
N TYR A 6 -8.60 3.87 -4.97
CA TYR A 6 -8.34 2.65 -4.21
C TYR A 6 -9.04 2.80 -2.85
N THR A 7 -9.85 1.80 -2.49
CA THR A 7 -10.51 1.76 -1.18
C THR A 7 -9.45 1.72 -0.09
N ASP A 8 -9.75 2.27 1.08
CA ASP A 8 -8.80 2.27 2.20
C ASP A 8 -8.48 0.85 2.66
N GLU A 9 -9.45 -0.07 2.53
CA GLU A 9 -9.26 -1.51 2.69
C GLU A 9 -8.16 -2.05 1.77
N PHE A 10 -8.22 -1.73 0.47
CA PHE A 10 -7.21 -2.20 -0.50
C PHE A 10 -5.82 -1.64 -0.21
N LYS A 11 -5.72 -0.38 0.20
CA LYS A 11 -4.43 0.22 0.59
C LYS A 11 -3.85 -0.49 1.81
N THR A 12 -4.70 -0.78 2.80
CA THR A 12 -4.31 -1.44 4.05
C THR A 12 -3.88 -2.87 3.78
N ASP A 13 -4.65 -3.60 2.97
CA ASP A 13 -4.32 -4.98 2.57
C ASP A 13 -3.02 -5.03 1.77
N ALA A 14 -2.80 -4.09 0.84
CA ALA A 14 -1.56 -3.98 0.09
C ALA A 14 -0.33 -3.74 0.99
N VAL A 15 -0.49 -2.91 2.03
CA VAL A 15 0.56 -2.62 3.02
C VAL A 15 0.78 -3.83 3.93
N ASN A 16 -0.27 -4.48 4.42
CA ASN A 16 -0.19 -5.68 5.23
C ASN A 16 0.47 -6.82 4.47
N TYR A 17 0.10 -7.02 3.20
CA TYR A 17 0.74 -8.01 2.33
C TYR A 17 2.24 -7.70 2.14
N TYR A 18 2.64 -6.43 2.05
CA TYR A 18 4.06 -6.07 2.03
C TYR A 18 4.79 -6.47 3.32
N TYR A 19 4.19 -6.22 4.48
CA TYR A 19 4.77 -6.60 5.77
C TYR A 19 4.81 -8.12 5.99
N ASP A 20 3.74 -8.83 5.59
CA ASP A 20 3.60 -10.29 5.74
C ASP A 20 4.48 -11.06 4.74
N SER A 21 4.52 -10.64 3.48
CA SER A 21 5.31 -11.31 2.45
C SER A 21 6.82 -11.11 2.61
N GLY A 22 7.26 -10.07 3.35
CA GLY A 22 8.68 -9.71 3.49
C GLY A 22 9.37 -9.37 2.16
N LEU A 23 8.59 -9.19 1.08
CA LEU A 23 9.09 -8.93 -0.27
C LEU A 23 9.43 -7.45 -0.44
N SER A 24 10.29 -7.15 -1.41
CA SER A 24 10.55 -5.76 -1.81
C SER A 24 9.29 -5.09 -2.34
N ILE A 25 9.09 -3.81 -2.02
CA ILE A 25 7.94 -2.99 -2.47
C ILE A 25 7.69 -3.14 -3.97
N ASN A 26 8.75 -3.24 -4.79
CA ASN A 26 8.62 -3.38 -6.24
C ASN A 26 7.93 -4.70 -6.65
N ILE A 27 8.26 -5.79 -5.96
CA ILE A 27 7.67 -7.12 -6.19
C ILE A 27 6.21 -7.11 -5.73
N THR A 28 5.96 -6.57 -4.53
CA THR A 28 4.61 -6.45 -3.97
C THR A 28 3.71 -5.59 -4.86
N ALA A 29 4.21 -4.44 -5.33
CA ALA A 29 3.48 -3.56 -6.23
C ALA A 29 3.14 -4.25 -7.56
N LYS A 30 4.11 -4.97 -8.15
CA LYS A 30 3.91 -5.74 -9.37
C LYS A 30 2.87 -6.86 -9.19
N LYS A 31 2.88 -7.56 -8.04
CA LYS A 31 1.89 -8.59 -7.72
C LYS A 31 0.48 -8.03 -7.55
N LEU A 32 0.35 -6.90 -6.87
CA LEU A 32 -0.92 -6.22 -6.62
C LEU A 32 -1.43 -5.40 -7.82
N GLY A 33 -0.62 -5.26 -8.88
CA GLY A 33 -0.94 -4.44 -10.04
C GLY A 33 -0.97 -2.93 -9.73
N VAL A 34 -0.29 -2.50 -8.67
CA VAL A 34 -0.24 -1.09 -8.24
C VAL A 34 1.10 -0.47 -8.58
N SER A 35 1.15 0.87 -8.60
CA SER A 35 2.43 1.57 -8.72
C SER A 35 3.22 1.51 -7.42
N VAL A 36 4.53 1.32 -7.54
CA VAL A 36 5.49 1.34 -6.41
C VAL A 36 5.36 2.63 -5.61
N SER A 37 5.16 3.76 -6.30
CA SER A 37 4.99 5.08 -5.69
C SER A 37 3.70 5.17 -4.84
N ALA A 38 2.60 4.55 -5.30
CA ALA A 38 1.36 4.49 -4.53
C ALA A 38 1.53 3.63 -3.28
N LEU A 39 2.13 2.44 -3.43
CA LEU A 39 2.40 1.54 -2.31
C LEU A 39 3.34 2.18 -1.26
N ARG A 40 4.42 2.87 -1.69
CA ARG A 40 5.28 3.65 -0.79
C ARG A 40 4.51 4.72 -0.02
N LYS A 41 3.59 5.42 -0.69
CA LYS A 41 2.76 6.44 -0.05
C LYS A 41 1.84 5.82 1.00
N TRP A 42 1.25 4.66 0.73
CA TRP A 42 0.38 3.94 1.67
C TRP A 42 1.15 3.42 2.87
N ILE A 43 2.33 2.83 2.69
CA ILE A 43 3.21 2.41 3.79
C ILE A 43 3.57 3.62 4.68
N LYS A 44 3.91 4.76 4.07
CA LYS A 44 4.25 5.99 4.81
C LYS A 44 3.05 6.55 5.57
N LEU A 45 1.85 6.51 5.00
CA LEU A 45 0.62 6.95 5.65
C LEU A 45 0.25 6.03 6.81
N SER A 46 0.30 4.71 6.61
CA SER A 46 0.06 3.70 7.63
C SER A 46 1.01 3.85 8.82
N LYS A 47 2.30 4.13 8.58
CA LYS A 47 3.27 4.39 9.66
C LYS A 47 3.04 5.71 10.40
N LYS A 48 2.51 6.73 9.71
CA LYS A 48 2.31 8.07 10.30
C LYS A 48 1.11 8.11 11.24
N ASP A 49 0.11 7.26 11.02
CA ASP A 49 -1.07 7.15 11.90
C ASP A 49 -0.74 6.52 13.27
N GLY A 50 0.43 5.90 13.42
CA GLY A 50 0.94 5.37 14.69
C GLY A 50 1.86 6.30 15.48
N SER A 51 1.99 7.57 15.08
CA SER A 51 2.80 8.55 15.84
C SER A 51 1.94 9.27 16.87
N VAL A 52 2.00 8.76 18.10
CA VAL A 52 1.61 9.42 19.36
C VAL A 52 2.28 10.78 19.55
#